data_AF-A0A969C8M6-F1
#
_entry.id   AF-A0A969C8M6-F1
#
_cell.length_a   1.000
_cell.length_b   1.000
_cell.length_c   1.000
_cell.angle_alpha   90.00
_cell.angle_beta   90.00
_cell.angle_gamma   90.00
#
_symmetry.space_group_name_H-M   'P 1'
#
loop_
_entity.id
_entity.type
_entity.pdbx_description
1 polymer ?
#
loop_
_entity_poly.entity_id
_entity_poly.type
_entity_poly.pdbx_seq_one_letter_code
_entity_poly.pdbx_strand_id
1 'polypeptide(L)'
;MTENEKSRCAVASMVTGTATGTVTDMITSTATDTSGSGSGSLHSDSLHSERLHSGGLLDRNATTRDWPLDRCIPELFEAQVARTPDAVALIYDQQQLTYDQLNRRANQLAHHLRSQGVQAESLVGICIDRSFDLFIGLLAILKAGGAYLPLDPNYPAERLAVIVEDAQPVLLLGQRQHATCLPDLGVPRIWIEDWGDGDRATFIPPSDPNPAAQAFPEQNLPPLAPAAQSGLHHLHLRLHRQTQGGHDRASLPGQFLLGGSGGLRHWWGDRVLQFSTINFDLSVEQIFPYLISGGSLALRTPSLTESIPQFLACCDAWGVTVLDLPTAYWNLLIAEMVSGGYPLPRSIRRAIII
;
A
#
# COMPACT_ATOMS: atom_id res chain seq x y z
N MET A 1 -34.99 29.91 31.99
CA MET A 1 -34.10 31.03 31.68
C MET A 1 -32.97 30.98 32.70
N THR A 2 -31.69 30.80 32.38
CA THR A 2 -30.99 30.86 31.09
C THR A 2 -29.59 30.26 31.30
N GLU A 3 -29.17 29.48 30.31
CA GLU A 3 -27.81 29.32 29.76
C GLU A 3 -26.60 29.32 30.70
N ASN A 4 -26.03 28.11 30.93
CA ASN A 4 -24.56 27.97 30.95
C ASN A 4 -24.12 26.53 30.64
N GLU A 5 -24.33 26.12 29.39
CA GLU A 5 -23.69 24.94 28.77
C GLU A 5 -23.21 25.39 27.39
N LYS A 6 -21.90 25.69 27.26
CA LYS A 6 -21.23 25.75 25.96
C LYS A 6 -19.71 25.67 26.12
N SER A 7 -19.17 24.58 25.56
CA SER A 7 -17.90 24.54 24.81
C SER A 7 -16.59 24.57 25.61
N ARG A 8 -16.13 23.37 26.01
CA ARG A 8 -14.70 23.04 26.09
C ARG A 8 -14.32 22.21 24.87
N CYS A 9 -13.79 22.89 23.85
CA CYS A 9 -13.10 22.29 22.69
C CYS A 9 -11.62 22.70 22.78
N ALA A 10 -10.73 21.72 22.83
CA ALA A 10 -9.27 21.85 22.85
C ALA A 10 -8.76 20.59 22.13
N VAL A 11 -7.85 20.58 21.16
CA VAL A 11 -6.85 21.54 20.68
C VAL A 11 -6.66 21.26 19.18
N ALA A 12 -6.84 22.26 18.32
CA ALA A 12 -6.35 22.24 16.95
C ALA A 12 -5.01 22.99 16.92
N SER A 13 -3.91 22.30 16.65
CA SER A 13 -2.61 22.94 16.43
C SER A 13 -2.55 23.42 14.97
N MET A 14 -3.00 24.64 14.71
CA MET A 14 -2.65 25.38 13.50
C MET A 14 -1.28 26.02 13.72
N VAL A 15 -0.28 25.60 12.93
CA VAL A 15 0.98 26.34 12.81
C VAL A 15 0.75 27.45 11.78
N THR A 16 0.40 28.64 12.25
CA THR A 16 0.46 29.87 11.46
C THR A 16 1.88 30.44 11.53
N GLY A 17 2.66 30.28 10.46
CA GLY A 17 3.93 30.97 10.30
C GLY A 17 3.69 32.39 9.78
N THR A 18 3.94 33.38 10.65
CA THR A 18 3.98 34.80 10.28
C THR A 18 5.28 35.10 9.54
N ALA A 19 5.19 35.39 8.24
CA ALA A 19 6.27 36.04 7.49
C ALA A 19 5.78 37.42 7.04
N THR A 20 6.08 38.44 7.83
CA THR A 20 5.98 39.85 7.44
C THR A 20 7.12 40.17 6.47
N GLY A 21 6.81 40.19 5.18
CA GLY A 21 7.66 40.73 4.13
C GLY A 21 6.76 41.36 3.06
N THR A 22 6.76 42.68 2.98
CA THR A 22 5.94 43.46 2.06
C THR A 22 6.31 43.17 0.60
N VAL A 23 5.29 43.02 -0.26
CA VAL A 23 5.33 42.76 -1.72
C VAL A 23 6.14 43.81 -2.51
N THR A 24 6.61 44.87 -1.85
CA THR A 24 7.31 46.01 -2.44
C THR A 24 8.76 45.74 -2.86
N ASP A 25 9.44 44.77 -2.25
CA ASP A 25 10.86 44.46 -2.57
C ASP A 25 11.04 43.61 -3.83
N MET A 26 9.96 43.04 -4.37
CA MET A 26 10.00 42.18 -5.56
C MET A 26 9.99 42.98 -6.88
N ILE A 27 9.71 44.29 -6.82
CA ILE A 27 9.50 45.13 -8.01
C ILE A 27 10.70 46.04 -8.31
N THR A 28 11.63 46.24 -7.38
CA THR A 28 12.75 47.18 -7.55
C THR A 28 14.01 46.58 -8.20
N SER A 29 14.09 45.27 -8.43
CA SER A 29 15.26 44.63 -9.05
C SER A 29 15.15 44.45 -10.58
N THR A 30 14.01 44.77 -11.19
CA THR A 30 13.79 44.62 -12.64
C THR A 30 13.91 45.94 -13.42
N ALA A 31 14.31 47.04 -12.77
CA ALA A 31 14.28 48.38 -13.38
C ALA A 31 15.65 49.06 -13.55
N THR A 32 16.79 48.40 -13.31
CA THR A 32 18.11 49.05 -13.43
C THR A 32 19.15 48.29 -14.25
N ASP A 33 18.76 47.58 -15.31
CA ASP A 33 19.75 47.11 -16.30
C ASP A 33 19.15 47.06 -17.72
N THR A 34 18.86 48.23 -18.27
CA THR A 34 18.71 48.44 -19.72
C THR A 34 19.66 49.52 -20.21
N SER A 35 20.96 49.34 -19.97
CA SER A 35 22.01 50.03 -20.71
C SER A 35 23.37 49.35 -20.52
N GLY A 36 23.72 48.41 -21.39
CA GLY A 36 25.05 47.81 -21.38
C GLY A 36 25.21 46.70 -22.42
N SER A 37 25.75 47.05 -23.58
CA SER A 37 26.22 46.11 -24.60
C SER A 37 27.36 45.25 -24.04
N GLY A 38 27.20 43.93 -23.97
CA GLY A 38 28.29 43.03 -23.61
C GLY A 38 27.91 41.56 -23.78
N SER A 39 28.60 40.86 -24.68
CA SER A 39 28.56 39.40 -24.81
C SER A 39 29.16 38.74 -23.56
N GLY A 40 28.34 38.12 -22.72
CA GLY A 40 28.77 37.40 -21.52
C GLY A 40 27.85 36.21 -21.23
N SER A 41 28.46 35.04 -21.03
CA SER A 41 27.80 33.76 -20.74
C SER A 41 26.97 33.83 -19.44
N LEU A 42 25.66 33.58 -19.53
CA LEU A 42 24.71 33.57 -18.40
C LEU A 42 24.76 32.26 -17.60
N HIS A 43 25.90 31.77 -17.11
CA HIS A 43 25.94 30.46 -16.42
C HIS A 43 26.82 30.40 -15.16
N SER A 44 26.94 31.48 -14.38
CA SER A 44 27.50 31.35 -13.03
C SER A 44 27.13 32.51 -12.10
N ASP A 45 25.89 32.56 -11.64
CA ASP A 45 25.58 33.31 -10.41
C ASP A 45 24.83 32.41 -9.44
N SER A 46 25.61 31.71 -8.62
CA SER A 46 25.13 30.94 -7.48
C SER A 46 24.74 31.90 -6.34
N LEU A 47 23.68 32.67 -6.55
CA LEU A 47 22.99 33.42 -5.47
C LEU A 47 22.13 32.49 -4.58
N HIS A 48 22.13 31.18 -4.87
CA HIS A 48 21.31 30.17 -4.19
C HIS A 48 22.05 29.42 -3.07
N SER A 49 23.38 29.52 -2.96
CA SER A 49 24.12 28.65 -2.05
C SER A 49 23.91 28.99 -0.57
N GLU A 50 23.82 30.26 -0.15
CA GLU A 50 23.84 30.56 1.30
C GLU A 50 22.45 30.61 1.98
N ARG A 51 21.37 30.97 1.26
CA ARG A 51 20.01 31.02 1.86
C ARG A 51 19.36 29.65 2.01
N LEU A 52 19.72 28.67 1.17
CA LEU A 52 19.20 27.29 1.28
C LEU A 52 19.73 26.57 2.53
N HIS A 53 20.94 26.91 2.99
CA HIS A 53 21.53 26.33 4.21
C HIS A 53 20.92 26.91 5.50
N SER A 54 20.37 28.11 5.44
CA SER A 54 19.91 28.88 6.62
C SER A 54 18.41 28.72 6.93
N GLY A 55 17.62 28.16 6.00
CA GLY A 55 16.15 28.16 6.04
C GLY A 55 15.48 26.86 6.50
N GLY A 56 16.17 26.01 7.27
CA GLY A 56 15.61 24.76 7.81
C GLY A 56 15.28 23.69 6.78
N LEU A 57 15.69 23.85 5.51
CA LEU A 57 15.45 22.85 4.46
C LEU A 57 16.20 21.54 4.73
N LEU A 58 17.46 21.63 5.20
CA LEU A 58 18.24 20.45 5.61
C LEU A 58 17.59 19.74 6.80
N ASP A 59 17.07 20.50 7.77
CA ASP A 59 16.34 19.93 8.91
C ASP A 59 15.02 19.27 8.49
N ARG A 60 14.29 19.86 7.52
CA ARG A 60 13.07 19.28 6.94
C ARG A 60 13.34 18.04 6.09
N ASN A 61 14.55 17.96 5.52
CA ASN A 61 15.02 16.85 4.72
C ASN A 61 15.82 15.81 5.53
N ALA A 62 16.03 16.05 6.84
CA ALA A 62 16.67 15.09 7.76
C ALA A 62 15.70 13.95 8.10
N THR A 63 15.30 13.21 7.07
CA THR A 63 14.35 12.09 7.14
C THR A 63 15.05 10.73 7.20
N THR A 64 16.39 10.71 7.28
CA THR A 64 17.17 9.49 7.48
C THR A 64 16.68 8.77 8.73
N ARG A 65 16.28 7.51 8.57
CA ARG A 65 15.90 6.64 9.66
C ARG A 65 16.58 5.31 9.52
N ASP A 66 16.94 4.73 10.67
CA ASP A 66 17.40 3.35 10.73
C ASP A 66 16.22 2.43 10.39
N TRP A 67 16.34 1.74 9.26
CA TRP A 67 15.37 0.75 8.80
C TRP A 67 16.05 -0.62 8.82
N PRO A 68 15.36 -1.71 9.23
CA PRO A 68 15.87 -3.07 9.08
C PRO A 68 15.85 -3.43 7.59
N LEU A 69 16.86 -2.91 6.89
CA LEU A 69 17.13 -3.06 5.46
C LEU A 69 17.65 -4.47 5.14
N ASP A 70 17.91 -5.27 6.17
CA ASP A 70 18.37 -6.65 6.07
C ASP A 70 17.24 -7.67 5.93
N ARG A 71 15.97 -7.24 5.95
CA ARG A 71 14.81 -8.15 5.92
C ARG A 71 13.73 -7.74 4.93
N CYS A 72 13.15 -8.73 4.27
CA CYS A 72 12.01 -8.57 3.38
C CYS A 72 10.66 -8.67 4.11
N ILE A 73 9.58 -8.28 3.42
CA ILE A 73 8.21 -8.32 3.96
C ILE A 73 7.81 -9.71 4.51
N PRO A 74 8.01 -10.83 3.78
CA PRO A 74 7.76 -12.16 4.32
C PRO A 74 8.44 -12.44 5.65
N GLU A 75 9.72 -12.09 5.80
CA GLU A 75 10.49 -12.34 7.03
C GLU A 75 9.97 -11.50 8.20
N LEU A 76 9.60 -10.24 7.95
CA LEU A 76 9.00 -9.37 8.96
C LEU A 76 7.62 -9.86 9.40
N PHE A 77 6.80 -10.34 8.46
CA PHE A 77 5.52 -10.96 8.72
C PHE A 77 5.66 -12.25 9.54
N GLU A 78 6.58 -13.13 9.15
CA GLU A 78 6.85 -14.38 9.86
C GLU A 78 7.36 -14.15 11.28
N ALA A 79 8.21 -13.15 11.47
CA ALA A 79 8.64 -12.72 12.80
C ALA A 79 7.45 -12.21 13.64
N GLN A 80 6.46 -11.56 13.04
CA GLN A 80 5.23 -11.15 13.72
C GLN A 80 4.33 -12.35 14.06
N VAL A 81 4.19 -13.31 13.14
CA VAL A 81 3.45 -14.56 13.38
C VAL A 81 4.03 -15.30 14.58
N ALA A 82 5.35 -15.44 14.65
CA ALA A 82 6.03 -16.09 15.78
C ALA A 82 5.83 -15.36 17.11
N ARG A 83 5.70 -14.02 17.09
CA ARG A 83 5.41 -13.23 18.29
C ARG A 83 3.99 -13.50 18.79
N THR A 84 2.99 -13.43 17.90
CA THR A 84 1.57 -13.40 18.29
C THR A 84 0.70 -14.26 17.37
N PRO A 85 0.85 -15.60 17.42
CA PRO A 85 0.21 -16.52 16.47
C PRO A 85 -1.32 -16.48 16.54
N ASP A 86 -1.88 -16.37 17.76
CA ASP A 86 -3.32 -16.40 18.01
C ASP A 86 -4.00 -15.03 17.81
N ALA A 87 -3.23 -13.97 17.55
CA ALA A 87 -3.80 -12.65 17.28
C ALA A 87 -4.54 -12.66 15.93
N VAL A 88 -5.60 -11.85 15.83
CA VAL A 88 -6.38 -11.72 14.59
C VAL A 88 -5.59 -10.93 13.56
N ALA A 89 -5.38 -11.49 12.36
CA ALA A 89 -4.73 -10.81 11.25
C ALA A 89 -5.76 -10.20 10.29
N LEU A 90 -6.81 -10.96 9.93
CA LEU A 90 -7.82 -10.55 8.95
C LEU A 90 -9.23 -10.68 9.54
N ILE A 91 -10.10 -9.75 9.17
CA ILE A 91 -11.52 -9.75 9.51
C ILE A 91 -12.31 -9.50 8.23
N TYR A 92 -13.26 -10.37 7.94
CA TYR A 92 -14.15 -10.23 6.79
C TYR A 92 -15.53 -10.72 7.18
N ASP A 93 -16.51 -9.83 7.07
CA ASP A 93 -17.87 -10.06 7.55
C ASP A 93 -17.88 -10.54 9.02
N GLN A 94 -18.42 -11.71 9.32
CA GLN A 94 -18.45 -12.29 10.67
C GLN A 94 -17.27 -13.23 10.96
N GLN A 95 -16.37 -13.41 9.98
CA GLN A 95 -15.25 -14.34 10.08
C GLN A 95 -13.96 -13.60 10.41
N GLN A 96 -13.05 -14.34 11.06
CA GLN A 96 -11.72 -13.85 11.43
C GLN A 96 -10.69 -14.92 11.13
N LEU A 97 -9.47 -14.47 10.82
CA LEU A 97 -8.35 -15.35 10.54
C LEU A 97 -7.14 -14.87 11.33
N THR A 98 -6.54 -15.78 12.09
CA THR A 98 -5.38 -15.49 12.95
C THR A 98 -4.09 -15.38 12.15
N TYR A 99 -3.05 -14.80 12.74
CA TYR A 99 -1.71 -14.75 12.14
C TYR A 99 -1.17 -16.13 11.78
N ASP A 100 -1.31 -17.11 12.68
CA ASP A 100 -0.90 -18.49 12.44
C ASP A 100 -1.66 -19.09 11.25
N GLN A 101 -3.01 -19.04 11.26
CA GLN A 101 -3.82 -19.56 10.16
C GLN A 101 -3.48 -18.91 8.81
N LEU A 102 -3.21 -17.59 8.80
CA LEU A 102 -2.84 -16.86 7.59
C LEU A 102 -1.50 -17.36 7.06
N ASN A 103 -0.52 -17.48 7.95
CA ASN A 103 0.82 -17.90 7.62
C ASN A 103 0.86 -19.32 7.08
N ARG A 104 0.17 -20.27 7.74
CA ARG A 104 0.12 -21.67 7.31
C ARG A 104 -0.45 -21.82 5.91
N ARG A 105 -1.58 -21.18 5.63
CA ARG A 105 -2.22 -21.19 4.29
C ARG A 105 -1.34 -20.52 3.23
N ALA A 106 -0.70 -19.40 3.57
CA ALA A 106 0.22 -18.72 2.66
C ALA A 106 1.48 -19.57 2.40
N ASN A 107 2.02 -20.27 3.39
CA ASN A 107 3.17 -21.17 3.26
C ASN A 107 2.87 -22.34 2.32
N GLN A 108 1.73 -23.00 2.52
CA GLN A 108 1.30 -24.12 1.68
C GLN A 108 1.24 -23.71 0.20
N LEU A 109 0.58 -22.59 -0.08
CA LEU A 109 0.49 -22.06 -1.44
C LEU A 109 1.87 -21.62 -1.96
N ALA A 110 2.71 -20.97 -1.13
CA ALA A 110 4.04 -20.53 -1.53
C ALA A 110 4.94 -21.69 -1.98
N HIS A 111 4.95 -22.81 -1.24
CA HIS A 111 5.71 -24.00 -1.65
C HIS A 111 5.25 -24.55 -3.00
N HIS A 112 3.94 -24.53 -3.24
CA HIS A 112 3.42 -24.94 -4.53
C HIS A 112 3.78 -23.97 -5.65
N LEU A 113 3.64 -22.65 -5.43
CA LEU A 113 4.06 -21.63 -6.38
C LEU A 113 5.54 -21.82 -6.77
N ARG A 114 6.42 -22.14 -5.81
CA ARG A 114 7.82 -22.49 -6.10
C ARG A 114 7.95 -23.74 -6.96
N SER A 115 7.16 -24.78 -6.69
CA SER A 115 7.13 -25.99 -7.53
C SER A 115 6.66 -25.74 -8.97
N GLN A 116 5.89 -24.66 -9.18
CA GLN A 116 5.40 -24.22 -10.49
C GLN A 116 6.37 -23.22 -11.17
N GLY A 117 7.55 -23.00 -10.60
CA GLY A 117 8.60 -22.16 -11.20
C GLY A 117 8.65 -20.71 -10.72
N VAL A 118 7.87 -20.34 -9.69
CA VAL A 118 8.00 -19.01 -9.07
C VAL A 118 9.31 -18.94 -8.29
N GLN A 119 10.14 -17.97 -8.66
CA GLN A 119 11.44 -17.66 -8.05
C GLN A 119 11.60 -16.13 -7.89
N ALA A 120 12.72 -15.70 -7.32
CA ALA A 120 13.11 -14.29 -7.31
C ALA A 120 12.88 -13.63 -8.68
N GLU A 121 12.33 -12.41 -8.69
CA GLU A 121 12.00 -11.62 -9.89
C GLU A 121 10.85 -12.16 -10.77
N SER A 122 10.24 -13.30 -10.42
CA SER A 122 9.08 -13.83 -11.16
C SER A 122 7.83 -13.00 -10.89
N LEU A 123 7.05 -12.70 -11.94
CA LEU A 123 5.74 -12.04 -11.81
C LEU A 123 4.61 -13.08 -11.77
N VAL A 124 3.72 -12.97 -10.79
CA VAL A 124 2.50 -13.78 -10.69
C VAL A 124 1.29 -12.86 -10.77
N GLY A 125 0.47 -13.03 -11.81
CA GLY A 125 -0.81 -12.33 -11.92
C GLY A 125 -1.78 -12.83 -10.87
N ILE A 126 -2.44 -11.93 -10.14
CA ILE A 126 -3.44 -12.29 -9.12
C ILE A 126 -4.79 -11.65 -9.45
N CYS A 127 -5.81 -12.46 -9.66
CA CYS A 127 -7.17 -12.06 -10.02
C CYS A 127 -8.18 -12.71 -9.08
N ILE A 128 -8.32 -12.13 -7.89
CA ILE A 128 -9.13 -12.66 -6.78
C ILE A 128 -9.90 -11.49 -6.17
N ASP A 129 -11.18 -11.69 -5.89
CA ASP A 129 -11.98 -10.74 -5.12
C ASP A 129 -11.46 -10.57 -3.70
N ARG A 130 -11.71 -9.39 -3.12
CA ARG A 130 -11.35 -9.13 -1.73
C ARG A 130 -12.05 -10.13 -0.80
N SER A 131 -11.22 -10.99 -0.21
CA SER A 131 -11.56 -12.12 0.65
C SER A 131 -10.29 -12.54 1.38
N PHE A 132 -10.34 -13.52 2.29
CA PHE A 132 -9.11 -14.07 2.87
C PHE A 132 -8.17 -14.67 1.82
N ASP A 133 -8.73 -15.30 0.79
CA ASP A 133 -8.01 -15.94 -0.32
C ASP A 133 -7.09 -14.95 -1.05
N LEU A 134 -7.50 -13.68 -1.18
CA LEU A 134 -6.66 -12.64 -1.76
C LEU A 134 -5.38 -12.41 -0.96
N PHE A 135 -5.49 -12.24 0.36
CA PHE A 135 -4.33 -11.97 1.23
C PHE A 135 -3.44 -13.20 1.40
N ILE A 136 -4.04 -14.40 1.41
CA ILE A 136 -3.30 -15.66 1.32
C ILE A 136 -2.47 -15.69 0.04
N GLY A 137 -3.07 -15.37 -1.11
CA GLY A 137 -2.40 -15.31 -2.41
C GLY A 137 -1.27 -14.28 -2.46
N LEU A 138 -1.51 -13.05 -1.97
CA LEU A 138 -0.49 -12.00 -1.92
C LEU A 138 0.73 -12.43 -1.10
N LEU A 139 0.52 -12.93 0.11
CA LEU A 139 1.60 -13.39 0.98
C LEU A 139 2.30 -14.63 0.40
N ALA A 140 1.56 -15.55 -0.21
CA ALA A 140 2.14 -16.74 -0.82
C ALA A 140 3.07 -16.41 -2.00
N ILE A 141 2.67 -15.46 -2.84
CA ILE A 141 3.51 -14.97 -3.96
C ILE A 141 4.81 -14.38 -3.42
N LEU A 142 4.73 -13.52 -2.40
CA LEU A 142 5.91 -12.90 -1.79
C LEU A 142 6.81 -13.94 -1.10
N LYS A 143 6.23 -14.89 -0.36
CA LYS A 143 6.96 -16.00 0.28
C LYS A 143 7.59 -16.96 -0.73
N ALA A 144 7.02 -17.10 -1.92
CA ALA A 144 7.63 -17.84 -3.02
C ALA A 144 8.83 -17.11 -3.65
N GLY A 145 9.06 -15.84 -3.29
CA GLY A 145 10.09 -14.95 -3.86
C GLY A 145 9.61 -14.12 -5.05
N GLY A 146 8.35 -14.29 -5.45
CA GLY A 146 7.76 -13.60 -6.60
C GLY A 146 7.23 -12.21 -6.25
N ALA A 147 6.87 -11.49 -7.31
CA ALA A 147 6.17 -10.21 -7.31
C ALA A 147 4.73 -10.43 -7.78
N TYR A 148 3.75 -9.81 -7.12
CA TYR A 148 2.36 -9.92 -7.56
C TYR A 148 2.02 -8.81 -8.57
N LEU A 149 1.27 -9.17 -9.60
CA LEU A 149 0.65 -8.29 -10.58
C LEU A 149 -0.86 -8.28 -10.33
N PRO A 150 -1.42 -7.21 -9.72
CA PRO A 150 -2.84 -7.16 -9.40
C PRO A 150 -3.68 -7.01 -10.68
N LEU A 151 -4.66 -7.90 -10.84
CA LEU A 151 -5.62 -7.93 -11.94
C LEU A 151 -7.02 -7.76 -11.36
N ASP A 152 -7.73 -6.70 -11.79
CA ASP A 152 -9.09 -6.44 -11.29
C ASP A 152 -10.08 -7.25 -12.15
N PRO A 153 -10.87 -8.18 -11.56
CA PRO A 153 -11.84 -8.97 -12.31
C PRO A 153 -12.94 -8.13 -12.97
N ASN A 154 -13.12 -6.87 -12.54
CA ASN A 154 -14.07 -5.93 -13.14
C ASN A 154 -13.53 -5.21 -14.38
N TYR A 155 -12.25 -5.40 -14.73
CA TYR A 155 -11.72 -4.89 -15.99
C TYR A 155 -12.22 -5.73 -17.18
N PRO A 156 -12.46 -5.11 -18.35
CA PRO A 156 -12.75 -5.87 -19.56
C PRO A 156 -11.66 -6.91 -19.86
N ALA A 157 -12.07 -8.07 -20.40
CA ALA A 157 -11.15 -9.17 -20.70
C ALA A 157 -10.01 -8.74 -21.63
N GLU A 158 -10.29 -7.85 -22.59
CA GLU A 158 -9.30 -7.29 -23.52
C GLU A 158 -8.24 -6.47 -22.78
N ARG A 159 -8.63 -5.74 -21.73
CA ARG A 159 -7.69 -4.97 -20.91
C ARG A 159 -6.81 -5.90 -20.07
N LEU A 160 -7.40 -6.96 -19.50
CA LEU A 160 -6.63 -7.95 -18.74
C LEU A 160 -5.64 -8.69 -19.64
N ALA A 161 -6.04 -9.04 -20.87
CA ALA A 161 -5.15 -9.64 -21.87
C ALA A 161 -3.93 -8.75 -22.14
N VAL A 162 -4.13 -7.46 -22.43
CA VAL A 162 -3.03 -6.51 -22.67
C VAL A 162 -2.07 -6.43 -21.48
N ILE A 163 -2.60 -6.37 -20.25
CA ILE A 163 -1.76 -6.31 -19.04
C ILE A 163 -0.91 -7.57 -18.91
N VAL A 164 -1.50 -8.75 -19.13
CA VAL A 164 -0.80 -10.04 -19.03
C VAL A 164 0.22 -10.20 -20.16
N GLU A 165 -0.11 -9.80 -21.39
CA GLU A 165 0.80 -9.83 -22.54
C GLU A 165 2.03 -8.93 -22.33
N ASP A 166 1.85 -7.73 -21.78
CA ASP A 166 2.96 -6.81 -21.48
C ASP A 166 3.80 -7.25 -20.28
N ALA A 167 3.15 -7.74 -19.21
CA ALA A 167 3.84 -8.12 -17.98
C ALA A 167 4.48 -9.51 -18.05
N GLN A 168 4.00 -10.39 -18.92
CA GLN A 168 4.46 -11.78 -19.10
C GLN A 168 4.63 -12.53 -17.76
N PRO A 169 3.57 -12.63 -16.93
CA PRO A 169 3.66 -13.35 -15.67
C PRO A 169 3.95 -14.84 -15.92
N VAL A 170 4.73 -15.46 -15.02
CA VAL A 170 5.04 -16.89 -15.10
C VAL A 170 3.80 -17.75 -14.78
N LEU A 171 2.84 -17.17 -14.07
CA LEU A 171 1.64 -17.84 -13.58
C LEU A 171 0.51 -16.83 -13.35
N LEU A 172 -0.74 -17.27 -13.55
CA LEU A 172 -1.93 -16.59 -13.05
C LEU A 172 -2.55 -17.36 -11.87
N LEU A 173 -2.72 -16.68 -10.75
CA LEU A 173 -3.50 -17.12 -9.59
C LEU A 173 -4.88 -16.45 -9.63
N GLY A 174 -5.94 -17.25 -9.73
CA GLY A 174 -7.30 -16.72 -9.91
C GLY A 174 -8.36 -17.44 -9.09
N GLN A 175 -9.61 -16.98 -9.26
CA GLN A 175 -10.81 -17.66 -8.79
C GLN A 175 -11.61 -18.21 -9.97
N ARG A 176 -12.22 -19.39 -9.81
CA ARG A 176 -12.95 -20.07 -10.89
C ARG A 176 -14.12 -19.26 -11.42
N GLN A 177 -14.78 -18.48 -10.56
CA GLN A 177 -15.85 -17.57 -10.97
C GLN A 177 -15.41 -16.51 -11.98
N HIS A 178 -14.12 -16.17 -12.01
CA HIS A 178 -13.53 -15.17 -12.92
C HIS A 178 -12.79 -15.82 -14.11
N ALA A 179 -12.97 -17.13 -14.32
CA ALA A 179 -12.27 -17.88 -15.36
C ALA A 179 -12.56 -17.36 -16.78
N THR A 180 -13.72 -16.74 -17.01
CA THR A 180 -14.11 -16.14 -18.29
C THR A 180 -13.47 -14.76 -18.51
N CYS A 181 -13.25 -13.99 -17.45
CA CYS A 181 -12.62 -12.66 -17.52
C CYS A 181 -11.12 -12.74 -17.87
N LEU A 182 -10.48 -13.85 -17.51
CA LEU A 182 -9.15 -14.18 -17.93
C LEU A 182 -9.27 -15.13 -19.15
N PRO A 183 -9.23 -14.67 -20.41
CA PRO A 183 -9.24 -15.58 -21.56
C PRO A 183 -8.01 -16.49 -21.57
N ASP A 184 -7.97 -17.57 -22.35
CA ASP A 184 -6.74 -18.36 -22.46
C ASP A 184 -5.61 -17.52 -23.08
N LEU A 185 -4.62 -17.18 -22.26
CA LEU A 185 -3.48 -16.31 -22.60
C LEU A 185 -2.18 -17.12 -22.74
N GLY A 186 -2.26 -18.45 -22.74
CA GLY A 186 -1.09 -19.33 -22.79
C GLY A 186 -0.22 -19.31 -21.51
N VAL A 187 -0.69 -18.66 -20.45
CA VAL A 187 -0.03 -18.61 -19.14
C VAL A 187 -0.66 -19.67 -18.21
N PRO A 188 0.14 -20.52 -17.52
CA PRO A 188 -0.40 -21.51 -16.59
C PRO A 188 -1.24 -20.88 -15.47
N ARG A 189 -2.26 -21.61 -15.02
CA ARG A 189 -3.27 -21.11 -14.07
C ARG A 189 -3.40 -21.99 -12.85
N ILE A 190 -3.56 -21.35 -11.71
CA ILE A 190 -3.90 -21.99 -10.44
C ILE A 190 -5.15 -21.32 -9.87
N TRP A 191 -6.06 -22.16 -9.37
CA TRP A 191 -7.26 -21.71 -8.70
C TRP A 191 -7.04 -21.69 -7.20
N ILE A 192 -7.28 -20.55 -6.56
CA ILE A 192 -7.06 -20.40 -5.11
C ILE A 192 -7.96 -21.34 -4.31
N GLU A 193 -9.11 -21.75 -4.87
CA GLU A 193 -10.04 -22.65 -4.23
C GLU A 193 -9.52 -24.09 -4.09
N ASP A 194 -8.38 -24.42 -4.70
CA ASP A 194 -7.73 -25.72 -4.52
C ASP A 194 -6.83 -25.76 -3.27
N TRP A 195 -6.72 -24.64 -2.54
CA TRP A 195 -5.81 -24.44 -1.40
C TRP A 195 -6.57 -24.10 -0.11
N GLY A 196 -6.13 -24.62 1.06
CA GLY A 196 -6.66 -24.27 2.40
C GLY A 196 -7.19 -25.44 3.26
N ASP A 197 -7.61 -25.14 4.50
CA ASP A 197 -7.91 -26.14 5.57
C ASP A 197 -9.30 -26.83 5.50
N GLY A 198 -9.92 -26.90 4.32
CA GLY A 198 -11.29 -27.46 4.16
C GLY A 198 -11.33 -28.82 3.46
N ASP A 199 -12.51 -29.44 3.44
CA ASP A 199 -12.93 -30.63 2.67
C ASP A 199 -12.92 -30.36 1.13
N ARG A 200 -11.92 -29.60 0.67
CA ARG A 200 -11.60 -29.31 -0.73
C ARG A 200 -10.90 -30.57 -1.25
N ALA A 201 -11.48 -31.20 -2.27
CA ALA A 201 -11.19 -32.55 -2.76
C ALA A 201 -9.73 -32.88 -3.16
N THR A 202 -8.80 -31.94 -2.98
CA THR A 202 -7.37 -32.05 -3.27
C THR A 202 -6.56 -31.41 -2.14
N PHE A 203 -6.81 -31.83 -0.89
CA PHE A 203 -5.93 -31.52 0.24
C PHE A 203 -4.53 -32.09 -0.04
N ILE A 204 -3.65 -31.25 -0.58
CA ILE A 204 -2.21 -31.50 -0.57
C ILE A 204 -1.69 -30.81 0.69
N PRO A 205 -1.03 -31.50 1.62
CA PRO A 205 -0.26 -30.83 2.66
C PRO A 205 1.16 -30.62 2.14
N PRO A 206 1.57 -29.46 1.58
CA PRO A 206 2.98 -29.19 1.45
C PRO A 206 3.41 -28.41 2.68
N SER A 207 4.33 -29.01 3.45
CA SER A 207 5.31 -28.28 4.25
C SER A 207 4.79 -26.98 4.90
N ASP A 208 4.31 -27.05 6.13
CA ASP A 208 3.99 -25.87 6.93
C ASP A 208 5.17 -24.93 7.29
N PRO A 209 6.47 -25.34 7.29
CA PRO A 209 7.50 -24.38 7.61
C PRO A 209 7.55 -23.26 6.58
N ASN A 210 7.87 -22.07 7.08
CA ASN A 210 8.14 -20.90 6.25
C ASN A 210 9.15 -21.27 5.16
N PRO A 211 8.86 -20.98 3.88
CA PRO A 211 9.84 -21.14 2.82
C PRO A 211 11.11 -20.35 3.15
N ALA A 212 12.28 -20.94 2.92
CA ALA A 212 13.54 -20.21 3.05
C ALA A 212 13.53 -18.98 2.13
N ALA A 213 13.95 -17.83 2.67
CA ALA A 213 14.07 -16.60 1.90
C ALA A 213 14.98 -16.80 0.69
N GLN A 214 14.55 -16.33 -0.48
CA GLN A 214 15.38 -16.33 -1.68
C GLN A 214 16.16 -15.02 -1.74
N ALA A 215 17.48 -15.12 -1.92
CA ALA A 215 18.32 -13.95 -2.15
C ALA A 215 17.91 -13.30 -3.48
N PHE A 216 17.62 -12.00 -3.46
CA PHE A 216 17.52 -11.22 -4.67
C PHE A 216 18.95 -10.94 -5.18
N PRO A 217 19.26 -11.19 -6.46
CA PRO A 217 20.55 -10.81 -6.99
C PRO A 217 20.69 -9.28 -6.94
N GLU A 218 21.73 -8.77 -6.27
CA GLU A 218 22.03 -7.33 -6.15
C GLU A 218 22.25 -6.62 -7.52
N GLN A 219 22.31 -7.38 -8.62
CA GLN A 219 22.84 -6.94 -9.91
C GLN A 219 21.89 -6.10 -10.77
N ASN A 220 20.60 -5.95 -10.41
CA ASN A 220 19.61 -5.21 -11.19
C ASN A 220 19.21 -3.84 -10.61
N LEU A 221 19.91 -3.37 -9.57
CA LEU A 221 19.73 -2.02 -9.04
C LEU A 221 20.41 -1.00 -9.99
N PRO A 222 19.71 0.05 -10.46
CA PRO A 222 20.41 1.18 -11.06
C PRO A 222 21.45 1.71 -10.04
N PRO A 223 22.60 2.25 -10.48
CA PRO A 223 23.62 2.74 -9.57
C PRO A 223 23.03 3.85 -8.68
N LEU A 224 22.67 3.49 -7.46
CA LEU A 224 22.17 4.40 -6.44
C LEU A 224 23.37 5.11 -5.78
N ALA A 225 23.18 6.38 -5.42
CA ALA A 225 24.17 7.15 -4.65
C ALA A 225 24.55 6.40 -3.35
N PRO A 226 25.76 6.56 -2.79
CA PRO A 226 26.24 5.77 -1.64
C PRO A 226 25.33 5.78 -0.40
N ALA A 227 24.54 6.84 -0.21
CA ALA A 227 23.55 6.95 0.87
C ALA A 227 22.29 6.09 0.67
N ALA A 228 22.09 5.53 -0.52
CA ALA A 228 20.96 4.68 -0.89
C ALA A 228 21.36 3.20 -1.10
N GLN A 229 22.60 2.83 -0.76
CA GLN A 229 23.15 1.47 -0.92
C GLN A 229 22.94 0.56 0.31
N SER A 230 22.17 0.98 1.30
CA SER A 230 21.86 0.12 2.45
C SER A 230 20.63 -0.75 2.14
N GLY A 231 20.84 -2.06 1.95
CA GLY A 231 19.88 -3.17 2.06
C GLY A 231 18.45 -2.96 1.50
N LEU A 232 18.30 -2.86 0.19
CA LEU A 232 16.98 -2.71 -0.41
C LEU A 232 16.40 -4.10 -0.73
N HIS A 233 15.62 -4.68 0.18
CA HIS A 233 14.71 -5.77 -0.18
C HIS A 233 13.41 -5.16 -0.72
N HIS A 234 13.27 -5.23 -2.03
CA HIS A 234 12.20 -4.59 -2.80
C HIS A 234 10.87 -5.34 -2.64
N LEU A 235 9.81 -4.65 -2.21
CA LEU A 235 8.47 -5.05 -2.63
C LEU A 235 8.35 -4.69 -4.12
N HIS A 236 8.65 -5.62 -5.01
CA HIS A 236 8.44 -5.40 -6.43
C HIS A 236 6.94 -5.48 -6.73
N LEU A 237 6.26 -4.34 -6.64
CA LEU A 237 4.91 -4.18 -7.15
C LEU A 237 5.00 -3.65 -8.58
N ARG A 238 4.38 -4.35 -9.54
CA ARG A 238 4.10 -3.79 -10.87
C ARG A 238 2.64 -3.38 -10.94
N LEU A 239 2.39 -2.07 -10.90
CA LEU A 239 1.08 -1.50 -11.19
C LEU A 239 1.03 -1.06 -12.65
N HIS A 240 0.05 -1.57 -13.39
CA HIS A 240 -0.18 -1.12 -14.76
C HIS A 240 -1.07 0.14 -14.75
N ARG A 241 -0.49 1.30 -15.09
CA ARG A 241 -1.22 2.57 -15.23
C ARG A 241 -1.51 2.88 -16.69
N GLN A 242 -2.78 3.09 -17.05
CA GLN A 242 -3.15 3.57 -18.39
C GLN A 242 -2.91 5.09 -18.46
N THR A 243 -1.96 5.52 -19.30
CA THR A 243 -1.84 6.93 -19.71
C THR A 243 -2.66 7.14 -20.99
N GLN A 244 -3.37 8.26 -21.09
CA GLN A 244 -3.96 8.67 -22.37
C GLN A 244 -2.82 9.01 -23.32
N GLY A 245 -2.66 8.27 -24.41
CA GLY A 245 -1.65 8.57 -25.42
C GLY A 245 -1.18 7.40 -26.27
N GLY A 246 -1.34 6.15 -25.82
CA GLY A 246 -0.84 4.99 -26.57
C GLY A 246 0.69 4.95 -26.58
N HIS A 247 1.24 3.84 -26.08
CA HIS A 247 2.68 3.60 -25.95
C HIS A 247 3.39 4.50 -24.93
N ASP A 248 3.25 4.19 -23.64
CA ASP A 248 4.37 4.38 -22.73
C ASP A 248 4.41 3.31 -21.64
N ARG A 249 5.56 2.62 -21.60
CA ARG A 249 5.88 1.41 -20.83
C ARG A 249 6.19 1.77 -19.38
N ALA A 250 5.19 2.24 -18.63
CA ALA A 250 5.39 2.57 -17.22
C ALA A 250 5.39 1.31 -16.33
N SER A 251 6.42 0.47 -16.47
CA SER A 251 6.85 -0.43 -15.40
C SER A 251 7.64 0.42 -14.41
N LEU A 252 7.01 0.88 -13.33
CA LEU A 252 7.78 1.33 -12.17
C LEU A 252 8.13 0.08 -11.38
N PRO A 253 9.42 -0.28 -11.21
CA PRO A 253 9.83 -1.06 -10.04
C PRO A 253 9.46 -0.18 -8.85
N GLY A 254 8.28 -0.40 -8.27
CA GLY A 254 7.80 0.38 -7.14
C GLY A 254 8.65 0.03 -5.94
N GLN A 255 9.72 0.78 -5.69
CA GLN A 255 10.46 0.71 -4.44
C GLN A 255 9.60 1.34 -3.35
N PHE A 256 8.64 0.57 -2.83
CA PHE A 256 7.79 1.02 -1.74
C PHE A 256 8.59 0.97 -0.45
N LEU A 257 9.29 2.06 -0.15
CA LEU A 257 9.72 2.34 1.21
C LEU A 257 8.45 2.47 2.05
N LEU A 258 8.28 1.58 3.03
CA LEU A 258 7.23 1.67 4.07
C LEU A 258 7.40 2.90 5.00
N GLY A 259 7.98 3.99 4.48
CA GLY A 259 8.26 5.25 5.14
C GLY A 259 7.28 6.37 4.80
N GLY A 260 6.34 6.18 3.87
CA GLY A 260 5.50 7.24 3.30
C GLY A 260 4.59 7.99 4.29
N SER A 261 4.12 7.32 5.35
CA SER A 261 3.05 7.92 6.19
C SER A 261 3.22 7.66 7.71
N GLY A 262 4.31 7.02 8.15
CA GLY A 262 4.55 6.86 9.59
C GLY A 262 5.92 6.34 10.07
N GLY A 263 6.72 5.71 9.21
CA GLY A 263 7.81 4.84 9.66
C GLY A 263 7.27 3.57 10.33
N LEU A 264 8.15 2.78 10.98
CA LEU A 264 7.82 1.63 11.85
C LEU A 264 6.99 2.06 13.07
N ARG A 265 5.80 2.62 12.86
CA ARG A 265 4.83 2.81 13.93
C ARG A 265 4.42 1.43 14.41
N HIS A 266 4.40 1.24 15.72
CA HIS A 266 3.77 0.08 16.32
C HIS A 266 2.26 0.17 16.07
N TRP A 267 1.79 -0.53 15.04
CA TRP A 267 0.36 -0.72 14.74
C TRP A 267 -0.24 -1.89 15.54
N TRP A 268 0.46 -2.31 16.60
CA TRP A 268 0.02 -3.36 17.50
C TRP A 268 -1.35 -3.02 18.09
N GLY A 269 -2.33 -3.90 17.89
CA GLY A 269 -3.70 -3.70 18.35
C GLY A 269 -4.52 -2.66 17.57
N ASP A 270 -3.93 -2.00 16.57
CA ASP A 270 -4.67 -1.19 15.62
C ASP A 270 -5.31 -2.07 14.54
N ARG A 271 -6.45 -1.63 14.05
CA ARG A 271 -7.23 -2.30 13.01
C ARG A 271 -7.56 -1.31 11.91
N VAL A 272 -6.95 -1.50 10.75
CA VAL A 272 -7.17 -0.65 9.58
C VAL A 272 -8.26 -1.22 8.70
N LEU A 273 -9.10 -0.35 8.16
CA LEU A 273 -9.99 -0.74 7.07
C LEU A 273 -9.17 -0.87 5.77
N GLN A 274 -8.99 -2.09 5.27
CA GLN A 274 -8.43 -2.34 3.95
C GLN A 274 -9.49 -1.92 2.91
N PHE A 275 -9.38 -0.67 2.46
CA PHE A 275 -10.36 0.00 1.63
C PHE A 275 -9.92 0.04 0.16
N SER A 276 -8.65 0.36 -0.08
CA SER A 276 -8.12 0.54 -1.42
C SER A 276 -8.16 -0.76 -2.24
N THR A 277 -8.32 -0.65 -3.55
CA THR A 277 -8.13 -1.80 -4.46
C THR A 277 -6.66 -2.20 -4.48
N ILE A 278 -6.37 -3.50 -4.61
CA ILE A 278 -4.99 -4.01 -4.75
C ILE A 278 -4.29 -3.49 -6.02
N ASN A 279 -5.05 -2.97 -6.98
CA ASN A 279 -4.55 -2.33 -8.20
C ASN A 279 -4.05 -0.90 -7.95
N PHE A 280 -4.19 -0.38 -6.73
CA PHE A 280 -3.69 0.93 -6.32
C PHE A 280 -2.65 0.77 -5.23
N ASP A 281 -1.61 1.58 -5.29
CA ASP A 281 -0.44 1.50 -4.40
C ASP A 281 -0.79 1.72 -2.92
N LEU A 282 -1.79 2.54 -2.60
CA LEU A 282 -2.28 2.70 -1.22
C LEU A 282 -2.68 1.39 -0.54
N SER A 283 -3.07 0.37 -1.31
CA SER A 283 -3.32 -0.95 -0.72
C SER A 283 -2.09 -1.51 -0.01
N VAL A 284 -0.88 -1.26 -0.52
CA VAL A 284 0.37 -1.67 0.12
C VAL A 284 0.52 -1.03 1.50
N GLU A 285 0.22 0.27 1.61
CA GLU A 285 0.28 1.01 2.87
C GLU A 285 -0.77 0.53 3.88
N GLN A 286 -1.92 0.07 3.39
CA GLN A 286 -2.99 -0.48 4.22
C GLN A 286 -2.72 -1.93 4.64
N ILE A 287 -1.89 -2.68 3.91
CA ILE A 287 -1.70 -4.12 4.14
C ILE A 287 -0.46 -4.37 4.99
N PHE A 288 0.72 -4.07 4.46
CA PHE A 288 1.97 -4.60 5.02
C PHE A 288 2.41 -3.93 6.31
N PRO A 289 2.33 -2.60 6.49
CA PRO A 289 2.69 -1.96 7.77
C PRO A 289 1.96 -2.55 8.98
N TYR A 290 0.68 -2.92 8.80
CA TYR A 290 -0.14 -3.49 9.86
C TYR A 290 0.22 -4.96 10.09
N LEU A 291 0.31 -5.77 9.04
CA LEU A 291 0.62 -7.19 9.16
C LEU A 291 2.04 -7.45 9.72
N ILE A 292 3.03 -6.60 9.43
CA ILE A 292 4.39 -6.79 9.97
C ILE A 292 4.55 -6.26 11.41
N SER A 293 3.61 -5.46 11.89
CA SER A 293 3.65 -4.79 13.21
C SER A 293 2.63 -5.34 14.22
N GLY A 294 1.83 -6.33 13.83
CA GLY A 294 0.82 -6.97 14.70
C GLY A 294 -0.53 -6.25 14.75
N GLY A 295 -0.85 -5.42 13.75
CA GLY A 295 -2.19 -4.90 13.55
C GLY A 295 -3.11 -5.90 12.85
N SER A 296 -4.34 -5.51 12.56
CA SER A 296 -5.29 -6.34 11.80
C SER A 296 -5.89 -5.59 10.62
N LEU A 297 -6.28 -6.32 9.58
CA LEU A 297 -6.99 -5.78 8.41
C LEU A 297 -8.47 -6.11 8.51
N ALA A 298 -9.32 -5.08 8.57
CA ALA A 298 -10.76 -5.22 8.34
C ALA A 298 -11.04 -5.03 6.85
N LEU A 299 -11.53 -6.07 6.19
CA LEU A 299 -11.68 -6.10 4.74
C LEU A 299 -13.05 -5.53 4.35
N ARG A 300 -13.09 -4.46 3.55
CA ARG A 300 -14.37 -3.89 3.12
C ARG A 300 -15.16 -4.87 2.24
N THR A 301 -16.48 -4.95 2.44
CA THR A 301 -17.36 -5.65 1.48
C THR A 301 -17.75 -4.70 0.34
N PRO A 302 -18.22 -5.22 -0.82
CA PRO A 302 -18.78 -4.38 -1.88
C PRO A 302 -19.95 -3.52 -1.39
N SER A 303 -20.83 -4.10 -0.56
CA SER A 303 -21.99 -3.41 0.02
C SER A 303 -21.63 -2.30 1.02
N LEU A 304 -20.44 -2.34 1.61
CA LEU A 304 -19.99 -1.36 2.60
C LEU A 304 -19.95 0.07 2.04
N THR A 305 -19.75 0.21 0.73
CA THR A 305 -19.69 1.52 0.06
C THR A 305 -21.04 2.04 -0.43
N GLU A 306 -22.11 1.25 -0.30
CA GLU A 306 -23.46 1.62 -0.78
C GLU A 306 -24.26 2.45 0.23
N SER A 307 -23.88 2.41 1.51
CA SER A 307 -24.58 3.10 2.60
C SER A 307 -23.61 3.54 3.70
N ILE A 308 -23.56 4.84 3.99
CA ILE A 308 -22.72 5.37 5.07
C ILE A 308 -23.16 4.90 6.47
N PRO A 309 -24.46 4.82 6.81
CA PRO A 309 -24.88 4.20 8.07
C PRO A 309 -24.38 2.77 8.24
N GLN A 310 -24.46 1.96 7.17
CA GLN A 310 -23.95 0.60 7.18
C GLN A 310 -22.41 0.57 7.29
N PHE A 311 -21.73 1.46 6.57
CA PHE A 311 -20.28 1.64 6.67
C PHE A 311 -19.83 1.87 8.13
N LEU A 312 -20.48 2.82 8.82
CA LEU A 312 -20.15 3.17 10.20
C LEU A 312 -20.47 2.02 11.15
N ALA A 313 -21.62 1.36 10.98
CA ALA A 313 -22.01 0.20 11.78
C ALA A 313 -21.02 -0.97 11.62
N CYS A 314 -20.56 -1.25 10.40
CA CYS A 314 -19.54 -2.26 10.14
C CYS A 314 -18.19 -1.86 10.75
N CYS A 315 -17.78 -0.59 10.65
CA CYS A 315 -16.55 -0.11 11.27
C CYS A 315 -16.58 -0.26 12.80
N ASP A 316 -17.72 -0.01 13.43
CA ASP A 316 -17.91 -0.19 14.88
C ASP A 316 -17.91 -1.68 15.26
N ALA A 317 -18.69 -2.51 14.56
CA ALA A 317 -18.78 -3.95 14.79
C ALA A 317 -17.43 -4.65 14.61
N TRP A 318 -16.67 -4.24 13.59
CA TRP A 318 -15.32 -4.72 13.36
C TRP A 318 -14.29 -3.97 14.18
N GLY A 319 -14.63 -3.06 15.09
CA GLY A 319 -13.66 -2.36 15.95
C GLY A 319 -12.53 -1.67 15.18
N VAL A 320 -12.81 -1.11 14.01
CA VAL A 320 -11.83 -0.39 13.18
C VAL A 320 -11.30 0.80 13.97
N THR A 321 -9.97 0.94 14.03
CA THR A 321 -9.30 2.05 14.72
C THR A 321 -8.68 3.07 13.77
N VAL A 322 -8.36 2.64 12.54
CA VAL A 322 -7.75 3.48 11.53
C VAL A 322 -8.57 3.43 10.24
N LEU A 323 -8.99 4.61 9.78
CA LEU A 323 -9.49 4.81 8.42
C LEU A 323 -8.37 5.39 7.58
N ASP A 324 -8.21 4.85 6.38
CA ASP A 324 -7.31 5.38 5.36
C ASP A 324 -8.05 5.43 4.03
N LEU A 325 -8.53 6.62 3.67
CA LEU A 325 -9.56 6.82 2.66
C LEU A 325 -9.13 7.84 1.61
N PRO A 326 -9.47 7.61 0.32
CA PRO A 326 -9.33 8.64 -0.70
C PRO A 326 -10.13 9.90 -0.34
N THR A 327 -9.56 11.07 -0.63
CA THR A 327 -10.16 12.39 -0.36
C THR A 327 -11.63 12.49 -0.82
N ALA A 328 -11.94 11.94 -2.01
CA ALA A 328 -13.30 11.94 -2.54
C ALA A 328 -14.30 11.17 -1.67
N TYR A 329 -13.92 9.98 -1.18
CA TYR A 329 -14.78 9.16 -0.34
C TYR A 329 -14.91 9.77 1.07
N TRP A 330 -13.83 10.34 1.61
CA TRP A 330 -13.86 11.08 2.86
C TRP A 330 -14.88 12.24 2.83
N ASN A 331 -14.90 13.03 1.75
CA ASN A 331 -15.85 14.13 1.61
C ASN A 331 -17.31 13.64 1.56
N LEU A 332 -17.56 12.53 0.86
CA LEU A 332 -18.89 11.90 0.82
C LEU A 332 -19.31 11.41 2.22
N LEU A 333 -18.41 10.70 2.90
CA LEU A 333 -18.62 10.20 4.26
C LEU A 333 -19.01 11.32 5.23
N ILE A 334 -18.23 12.41 5.27
CA ILE A 334 -18.49 13.53 6.16
C ILE A 334 -19.79 14.26 5.82
N ALA A 335 -20.07 14.48 4.53
CA ALA A 335 -21.31 15.15 4.11
C ALA A 335 -22.55 14.37 4.57
N GLU A 336 -22.56 13.05 4.40
CA GLU A 336 -23.69 12.21 4.79
C GLU A 336 -23.79 12.05 6.31
N MET A 337 -22.66 11.96 7.02
CA MET A 337 -22.63 11.96 8.49
C MET A 337 -23.25 13.23 9.08
N VAL A 338 -22.90 14.40 8.54
CA VAL A 338 -23.44 15.69 9.02
C VAL A 338 -24.93 15.80 8.70
N SER A 339 -25.35 15.41 7.49
CA SER A 339 -26.74 15.47 7.06
C SER A 339 -27.64 14.50 7.85
N GLY A 340 -27.17 13.27 8.07
CA GLY A 340 -27.90 12.21 8.75
C GLY A 340 -27.73 12.16 10.27
N GLY A 341 -26.85 12.98 10.85
CA GLY A 341 -26.59 13.00 12.29
C GLY A 341 -25.89 11.75 12.82
N TYR A 342 -25.09 11.07 11.98
CA TYR A 342 -24.39 9.84 12.37
C TYR A 342 -23.04 10.17 13.03
N PRO A 343 -22.79 9.73 14.27
CA PRO A 343 -21.49 9.93 14.91
C PRO A 343 -20.43 8.99 14.32
N LEU A 344 -19.17 9.41 14.38
CA LEU A 344 -18.05 8.51 14.07
C LEU A 344 -17.95 7.44 15.17
N PRO A 345 -17.77 6.14 14.81
CA PRO A 345 -17.50 5.07 15.77
C PRO A 345 -16.38 5.45 16.74
N ARG A 346 -16.60 5.17 18.03
CA ARG A 346 -15.65 5.53 19.11
C ARG A 346 -14.33 4.77 19.03
N SER A 347 -14.33 3.63 18.35
CA SER A 347 -13.14 2.83 18.08
C SER A 347 -12.16 3.54 17.17
N ILE A 348 -12.63 4.41 16.26
CA ILE A 348 -11.80 5.11 15.27
C ILE A 348 -11.00 6.22 15.97
N ARG A 349 -9.68 6.09 15.94
CA ARG A 349 -8.72 7.01 16.58
C ARG A 349 -7.94 7.82 15.57
N ARG A 350 -7.91 7.37 14.31
CA ARG A 350 -7.14 7.99 13.23
C ARG A 350 -7.88 7.89 11.91
N ALA A 351 -7.91 9.00 11.18
CA ALA A 351 -8.28 9.06 9.78
C ALA A 351 -7.10 9.62 9.00
N ILE A 352 -6.65 8.89 7.98
CA ILE A 352 -5.66 9.30 7.00
C ILE A 352 -6.44 9.60 5.72
N ILE A 353 -6.18 10.77 5.15
CA ILE A 353 -6.86 11.29 3.96
C ILE A 353 -5.79 11.56 2.92
N ILE A 354 -5.99 10.99 1.74
CA ILE A 354 -4.98 10.88 0.68
C ILE A 354 -5.54 11.29 -0.67
#